data_AF-A0A7L0I3Q4-F1
#
_entry.id   AF-A0A7L0I3Q4-F1
#
_cell.length_a   1.000
_cell.length_b   1.000
_cell.length_c   1.000
_cell.angle_alpha   90.00
_cell.angle_beta   90.00
_cell.angle_gamma   90.00
#
_symmetry.space_group_name_H-M   'P 1'
#
loop_
_entity.id
_entity.type
_entity.pdbx_description
1 polymer ?
#
loop_
_entity_poly.entity_id
_entity_poly.type
_entity_poly.pdbx_seq_one_letter_code
_entity_poly.pdbx_strand_id
1 'polypeptide(L)'
;PCWRVEDFVVTQECARCSGFEVKTVPECDPTGFIEKISCATSQKEEVKSCRSAVLEAHVFWRFVGTMMCVAVVFAVLVVCRQRVLDRKALEKVRKQIESI
;
A
#
# COMPACT_ATOMS: atom_id res chain seq x y z
N PRO A 1 31.04 -8.92 -5.03
CA PRO A 1 30.14 -9.45 -3.98
C PRO A 1 30.09 -10.99 -4.07
N CYS A 2 30.22 -11.71 -2.96
CA CYS A 2 30.32 -13.19 -2.98
C CYS A 2 29.06 -13.86 -3.56
N TRP A 3 27.89 -13.24 -3.38
CA TRP A 3 26.60 -13.73 -3.88
C TRP A 3 26.42 -13.74 -5.40
N ARG A 4 27.39 -13.22 -6.17
CA ARG A 4 27.40 -13.32 -7.64
C ARG A 4 28.17 -14.52 -8.17
N VAL A 5 28.99 -15.14 -7.32
CA VAL A 5 29.91 -16.22 -7.69
C VAL A 5 29.61 -17.51 -6.94
N GLU A 6 28.97 -17.43 -5.79
CA GLU A 6 28.64 -18.58 -4.92
C GLU A 6 27.15 -18.58 -4.57
N ASP A 7 26.63 -19.76 -4.24
CA ASP A 7 25.32 -19.88 -3.60
C ASP A 7 25.32 -19.16 -2.25
N PHE A 8 24.20 -18.54 -1.93
CA PHE A 8 24.02 -17.78 -0.70
C PHE A 8 22.74 -18.21 0.02
N VAL A 9 22.76 -18.11 1.33
CA VAL A 9 21.60 -18.33 2.20
C VAL A 9 21.18 -16.99 2.78
N VAL A 10 19.88 -16.72 2.82
CA VAL A 10 19.33 -15.50 3.43
C VAL A 10 19.30 -15.69 4.95
N THR A 11 20.15 -14.96 5.65
CA THR A 11 20.24 -14.98 7.12
C THR A 11 19.21 -14.03 7.75
N GLN A 12 18.93 -12.90 7.09
CA GLN A 12 17.92 -11.94 7.52
C GLN A 12 17.02 -11.56 6.35
N GLU A 13 15.72 -11.76 6.54
CA GLU A 13 14.69 -11.37 5.58
C GLU A 13 14.73 -9.86 5.29
N CYS A 14 14.22 -9.50 4.13
CA CYS A 14 14.21 -8.12 3.63
C CYS A 14 13.53 -7.16 4.63
N ALA A 15 14.32 -6.27 5.22
CA ALA A 15 13.91 -5.36 6.28
C ALA A 15 14.18 -3.91 5.89
N ARG A 16 13.44 -2.98 6.49
CA ARG A 16 13.64 -1.55 6.28
C ARG A 16 14.94 -1.13 6.94
N CYS A 17 15.74 -0.32 6.24
CA CYS A 17 16.95 0.25 6.81
C CYS A 17 16.62 1.15 8.01
N SER A 18 17.38 1.00 9.09
CA SER A 18 17.34 1.93 10.21
C SER A 18 17.91 3.28 9.82
N GLY A 19 17.60 4.34 10.59
CA GLY A 19 18.10 5.70 10.30
C GLY A 19 19.64 5.82 10.31
N PHE A 20 20.33 4.89 10.98
CA PHE A 20 21.78 4.79 10.94
C PHE A 20 22.27 4.09 9.66
N GLU A 21 21.67 2.95 9.32
CA GLU A 21 22.02 2.17 8.12
C GLU A 21 21.80 2.95 6.83
N VAL A 22 20.77 3.80 6.76
CA VAL A 22 20.57 4.69 5.59
C VAL A 22 21.78 5.60 5.33
N LYS A 23 22.57 5.93 6.36
CA LYS A 23 23.75 6.80 6.21
C LYS A 23 25.05 6.03 6.00
N THR A 24 25.09 4.78 6.44
CA THR A 24 26.33 3.98 6.51
C THR A 24 26.36 2.83 5.50
N VAL A 25 25.19 2.39 5.02
CA VAL A 25 25.03 1.25 4.12
C VAL A 25 24.55 1.76 2.76
N PRO A 26 25.41 1.77 1.72
CA PRO A 26 25.05 2.27 0.40
C PRO A 26 23.94 1.44 -0.27
N GLU A 27 23.83 0.15 0.05
CA GLU A 27 22.72 -0.71 -0.37
C GLU A 27 21.32 -0.24 0.08
N CYS A 28 21.24 0.68 1.04
CA CYS A 28 19.97 1.28 1.47
C CYS A 28 19.46 2.39 0.54
N ASP A 29 20.31 3.08 -0.22
CA ASP A 29 19.89 4.22 -1.06
C ASP A 29 18.83 3.89 -2.15
N PRO A 30 18.92 2.78 -2.90
CA PRO A 30 18.04 2.56 -4.05
C PRO A 30 16.60 2.19 -3.66
N THR A 31 16.39 1.47 -2.56
CA THR A 31 15.05 1.00 -2.16
C THR A 31 14.67 1.37 -0.73
N GLY A 32 15.63 1.69 0.14
CA GLY A 32 15.42 1.82 1.58
C GLY A 32 15.30 0.50 2.34
N PHE A 33 15.58 -0.63 1.67
CA PHE A 33 15.47 -1.97 2.23
C PHE A 33 16.71 -2.81 1.94
N ILE A 34 17.11 -3.61 2.92
CA ILE A 34 18.25 -4.52 2.83
C ILE A 34 17.88 -5.91 3.35
N GLU A 35 18.52 -6.91 2.78
CA GLU A 35 18.53 -8.28 3.29
C GLU A 35 19.99 -8.70 3.57
N LYS A 36 20.19 -9.51 4.60
CA LYS A 36 21.51 -10.05 4.94
C LYS A 36 21.61 -11.47 4.45
N ILE A 37 22.73 -11.76 3.81
CA ILE A 37 22.99 -13.06 3.23
C ILE A 37 24.35 -13.58 3.69
N SER A 38 24.47 -14.89 3.81
CA SER A 38 25.73 -15.58 4.05
C SER A 38 26.07 -16.44 2.85
N CYS A 39 27.26 -16.23 2.27
CA CYS A 39 27.73 -17.01 1.14
C CYS A 39 28.20 -18.39 1.61
N ALA A 40 27.71 -19.45 0.96
CA ALA A 40 27.85 -20.82 1.44
C ALA A 40 29.31 -21.31 1.41
N THR A 41 30.11 -20.90 0.43
CA THR A 41 31.49 -21.37 0.30
C THR A 41 32.45 -20.52 1.12
N SER A 42 32.31 -19.19 1.08
CA SER A 42 33.17 -18.28 1.85
C SER A 42 32.73 -18.07 3.31
N GLN A 43 31.53 -18.50 3.71
CA GLN A 43 30.87 -18.16 5.00
C GLN A 43 30.90 -16.66 5.30
N LYS A 44 30.87 -15.83 4.26
CA LYS A 44 30.97 -14.38 4.38
C LYS A 44 29.57 -13.77 4.42
N GLU A 45 29.33 -12.95 5.43
CA GLU A 45 28.11 -12.15 5.52
C GLU A 45 28.22 -10.91 4.65
N GLU A 46 27.23 -10.69 3.81
CA GLU A 46 27.11 -9.52 2.94
C GLU A 46 25.69 -8.96 3.02
N VAL A 47 25.56 -7.67 2.80
CA VAL A 47 24.26 -6.97 2.68
C VAL A 47 23.94 -6.74 1.21
N LYS A 48 22.68 -6.91 0.83
CA LYS A 48 22.20 -6.54 -0.49
C LYS A 48 20.89 -5.76 -0.39
N SER A 49 20.70 -4.84 -1.33
CA SER A 49 19.42 -4.15 -1.48
C SER A 49 18.35 -5.14 -1.94
N CYS A 50 17.19 -5.10 -1.31
CA CYS A 50 16.07 -5.98 -1.63
C CYS A 50 14.82 -5.17 -1.96
N ARG A 51 13.91 -5.77 -2.73
CA ARG A 51 12.59 -5.22 -3.00
C ARG A 51 11.55 -6.09 -2.30
N SER A 52 11.04 -5.66 -1.15
CA SER A 52 10.03 -6.42 -0.40
C SER A 52 8.65 -6.27 -1.05
N ALA A 53 8.20 -7.29 -1.79
CA ALA A 53 6.86 -7.37 -2.33
C ALA A 53 5.77 -7.38 -1.22
N VAL A 54 6.09 -7.94 -0.05
CA VAL A 54 5.18 -8.01 1.10
C VAL A 54 4.88 -6.63 1.67
N LEU A 55 5.89 -5.77 1.79
CA LEU A 55 5.65 -4.42 2.30
C LEU A 55 5.07 -3.49 1.22
N GLU A 56 5.44 -3.69 -0.05
CA GLU A 56 4.77 -3.04 -1.19
C GLU A 56 3.26 -3.38 -1.18
N ALA A 57 2.90 -4.63 -0.86
CA ALA A 57 1.51 -5.05 -0.69
C ALA A 57 0.81 -4.38 0.51
N HIS A 58 1.48 -4.17 1.65
CA HIS A 58 0.88 -3.44 2.78
C HIS A 58 0.56 -1.98 2.45
N VAL A 59 1.48 -1.29 1.79
CA VAL A 59 1.26 0.09 1.34
C VAL A 59 0.13 0.14 0.31
N PHE A 60 0.14 -0.79 -0.63
CA PHE A 60 -0.92 -0.96 -1.61
C PHE A 60 -2.28 -1.19 -0.94
N TRP A 61 -2.38 -2.12 0.01
CA TRP A 61 -3.64 -2.45 0.67
C TRP A 61 -4.18 -1.30 1.51
N ARG A 62 -3.29 -0.53 2.14
CA ARG A 62 -3.67 0.71 2.83
C ARG A 62 -4.24 1.74 1.87
N PHE A 63 -3.64 1.92 0.69
CA PHE A 63 -4.15 2.85 -0.33
C PHE A 63 -5.47 2.37 -0.95
N VAL A 64 -5.57 1.10 -1.33
CA VAL A 64 -6.79 0.52 -1.89
C VAL A 64 -7.92 0.60 -0.87
N GLY A 65 -7.66 0.26 0.39
CA GLY A 65 -8.62 0.36 1.47
C GLY A 65 -9.13 1.78 1.68
N THR A 66 -8.25 2.80 1.69
CA THR A 66 -8.68 4.20 1.85
C THR A 66 -9.52 4.68 0.68
N MET A 67 -9.11 4.38 -0.57
CA MET A 67 -9.87 4.76 -1.75
C MET A 67 -11.24 4.09 -1.81
N MET A 68 -11.33 2.80 -1.43
CA MET A 68 -12.59 2.08 -1.33
C MET A 68 -13.53 2.73 -0.31
N CYS A 69 -13.04 3.06 0.89
CA CYS A 69 -13.84 3.76 1.90
C CYS A 69 -14.33 5.12 1.41
N VAL A 70 -13.46 5.90 0.76
CA VAL A 70 -13.81 7.21 0.19
C VAL A 70 -14.89 7.05 -0.88
N ALA A 71 -14.76 6.07 -1.77
CA ALA A 71 -15.77 5.78 -2.80
C ALA A 71 -17.14 5.43 -2.20
N VAL A 72 -17.17 4.61 -1.14
CA VAL A 72 -18.42 4.29 -0.42
C VAL A 72 -19.04 5.55 0.19
N VAL A 73 -18.25 6.39 0.85
CA VAL A 73 -18.74 7.65 1.43
C VAL A 73 -19.39 8.53 0.36
N PHE A 74 -18.71 8.73 -0.78
CA PHE A 74 -19.26 9.50 -1.89
C PHE A 74 -20.52 8.87 -2.47
N ALA A 75 -20.57 7.55 -2.64
CA ALA A 75 -21.76 6.85 -3.11
C ALA A 75 -22.96 7.07 -2.16
N VAL A 76 -22.76 6.96 -0.85
CA VAL A 76 -23.81 7.23 0.14
C VAL A 76 -24.27 8.68 0.06
N LEU A 77 -23.34 9.64 -0.02
CA LEU A 77 -23.68 11.06 -0.15
C LEU A 77 -24.52 11.33 -1.40
N VAL A 78 -24.15 10.75 -2.54
CA VAL A 78 -24.90 10.88 -3.80
C VAL A 78 -26.30 10.28 -3.66
N VAL A 79 -26.43 9.06 -3.13
CA VAL A 79 -27.74 8.42 -2.93
C VAL A 79 -28.62 9.24 -1.99
N CYS A 80 -28.09 9.74 -0.87
CA CYS A 80 -28.84 10.60 0.03
C CYS A 80 -29.35 11.86 -0.66
N ARG A 81 -28.51 12.51 -1.48
CA ARG A 81 -28.93 13.69 -2.26
C ARG A 81 -30.00 13.33 -3.29
N GLN A 82 -29.84 12.21 -4.00
CA GLN A 82 -30.83 11.71 -4.96
C GLN A 82 -32.19 11.49 -4.28
N ARG A 83 -32.19 10.83 -3.11
CA ARG A 83 -33.40 10.56 -2.33
C ARG A 83 -34.10 11.83 -1.85
N VAL A 84 -33.35 12.87 -1.49
CA VAL A 84 -33.92 14.18 -1.13
C VAL A 84 -34.55 14.85 -2.36
N LEU A 85 -33.92 14.76 -3.52
CA LEU A 85 -34.47 15.28 -4.78
C LEU A 85 -35.74 14.51 -5.19
N ASP A 86 -35.74 13.19 -5.09
CA ASP A 86 -36.89 12.34 -5.39
C ASP A 86 -38.07 12.63 -4.48
N ARG A 87 -37.86 12.82 -3.17
CA ARG A 87 -38.91 13.22 -2.23
C ARG A 87 -39.54 14.56 -2.62
N LYS A 88 -38.71 15.56 -2.97
CA LYS A 88 -39.19 16.88 -3.40
C LYS A 88 -39.95 16.80 -4.73
N ALA A 89 -39.54 15.92 -5.65
CA ALA A 89 -40.25 15.69 -6.90
C ALA A 89 -41.62 15.03 -6.66
N LEU A 90 -41.68 14.00 -5.82
CA LEU A 90 -42.92 13.31 -5.44
C LEU A 90 -43.93 14.21 -4.73
N GLU A 91 -43.46 15.10 -3.83
CA GLU A 91 -44.32 16.08 -3.17
C GLU A 91 -44.93 17.08 -4.16
N LYS A 92 -44.18 17.50 -5.18
CA LYS A 92 -44.71 18.36 -6.26
C LYS A 92 -45.79 17.65 -7.07
N VAL A 93 -45.61 16.36 -7.37
CA VAL A 93 -46.61 15.54 -8.07
C VAL A 93 -47.87 15.35 -7.22
N ARG A 94 -47.72 15.06 -5.92
CA ARG A 94 -48.88 14.92 -5.01
C ARG A 94 -49.71 16.20 -4.91
N LYS A 95 -49.07 17.37 -4.79
CA LYS A 95 -49.79 18.65 -4.74
C LYS A 95 -50.57 18.96 -6.02
N GLN A 96 -50.17 18.43 -7.17
CA GLN A 96 -50.93 18.57 -8.41
C GLN A 96 -52.21 17.71 -8.41
N ILE A 97 -52.23 16.59 -7.69
CA ILE A 97 -53.40 15.68 -7.63
C ILE A 97 -54.44 16.19 -6.61
N GLU A 98 -54.00 16.88 -5.57
CA GLU A 98 -54.85 17.39 -4.49
C GLU A 98 -55.52 18.74 -4.82
N SER A 99 -55.09 19.41 -5.90
CA SER A 99 -55.65 20.68 -6.39
C SER A 99 -56.63 20.51 -7.56
N ILE A 100 -57.05 19.28 -7.86
CA ILE A 100 -58.01 18.94 -8.93
C ILE A 100 -59.36 18.62 -8.32
#